data_AF-A0A974X0A6-F1
#
_entry.id   AF-A0A974X0A6-F1
#
_cell.length_a   1.000
_cell.length_b   1.000
_cell.length_c   1.000
_cell.angle_alpha   90.00
_cell.angle_beta   90.00
_cell.angle_gamma   90.00
#
_symmetry.space_group_name_H-M   'P 1'
#
loop_
_entity.id
_entity.type
_entity.pdbx_description
1 polymer ?
#
loop_
_entity_poly.entity_id
_entity_poly.type
_entity_poly.pdbx_seq_one_letter_code
_entity_poly.pdbx_strand_id
1 'polypeptide(L)'
;MKTLFLAAMLLTGCLFAVQAQESSSKETGYIIESKGTKIAQPVSKNATAAKTEEAQPAQTQDEAVLKTAKQPQMFQIEKPKPWDFFQLGFWFGIPPQTKYSDVYGVRLGVPFCGGQGHVYGVETAVFCGGSDYVNGVQACILVSVSKKVVGFQGAIVNYADEVEGLQLGIFNMAKNKSFQLGILNYIENGTIPFMPVLNFRF
;
A
#
# COMPACT_ATOMS: atom_id res chain seq x y z
N MET A 1 -15.84 25.91 -13.22
CA MET A 1 -15.21 26.32 -11.93
C MET A 1 -15.86 25.66 -10.72
N LYS A 2 -17.18 25.78 -10.49
CA LYS A 2 -17.86 25.22 -9.30
C LYS A 2 -17.67 23.70 -9.10
N THR A 3 -17.72 22.93 -10.18
CA THR A 3 -17.53 21.47 -10.17
C THR A 3 -16.09 21.05 -9.85
N LEU A 4 -15.10 21.75 -10.40
CA LEU A 4 -13.68 21.52 -10.07
C LEU A 4 -13.40 21.88 -8.60
N PHE A 5 -14.02 22.95 -8.10
CA PHE A 5 -13.91 23.37 -6.71
C PHE A 5 -14.51 22.32 -5.76
N LEU A 6 -15.68 21.76 -6.10
CA LEU A 6 -16.30 20.70 -5.30
C LEU A 6 -15.48 19.41 -5.28
N ALA A 7 -14.94 18.99 -6.43
CA ALA A 7 -14.05 17.83 -6.52
C ALA A 7 -12.77 18.04 -5.71
N ALA A 8 -12.17 19.22 -5.79
CA ALA A 8 -11.02 19.60 -4.96
C ALA A 8 -11.36 19.59 -3.46
N MET A 9 -12.54 20.08 -3.05
CA MET A 9 -12.96 20.04 -1.65
C MET A 9 -13.20 18.60 -1.16
N LEU A 10 -13.87 17.76 -1.94
CA LEU A 10 -14.10 16.34 -1.61
C LEU A 10 -12.78 15.58 -1.48
N LEU A 11 -11.87 15.80 -2.42
CA LEU A 11 -10.55 15.18 -2.40
C LEU A 11 -9.72 15.68 -1.21
N THR A 12 -9.66 17.00 -0.98
CA THR A 12 -8.89 17.59 0.13
C THR A 12 -9.41 17.11 1.48
N GLY A 13 -10.74 17.00 1.65
CA GLY A 13 -11.34 16.46 2.87
C GLY A 13 -10.95 15.01 3.12
N CYS A 14 -11.02 14.14 2.10
CA CYS A 14 -10.63 12.75 2.27
C CYS A 14 -9.10 12.59 2.43
N LEU A 15 -8.28 13.33 1.68
CA LEU A 15 -6.82 13.34 1.86
C LEU A 15 -6.43 13.77 3.26
N PHE A 16 -7.04 14.83 3.78
CA PHE A 16 -6.76 15.29 5.15
C PHE A 16 -7.15 14.23 6.19
N ALA A 17 -8.27 13.54 6.00
CA ALA A 17 -8.68 12.45 6.90
C ALA A 17 -7.71 11.25 6.86
N VAL A 18 -7.25 10.88 5.66
CA VAL A 18 -6.25 9.81 5.46
C VAL A 18 -4.89 10.22 6.06
N GLN A 19 -4.44 11.46 5.83
CA GLN A 19 -3.17 11.99 6.33
C GLN A 19 -3.18 12.20 7.86
N ALA A 20 -4.28 12.68 8.44
CA ALA A 20 -4.44 12.81 9.88
C ALA A 20 -4.29 11.46 10.61
N GLN A 21 -4.75 10.37 9.97
CA GLN A 21 -4.59 9.01 10.48
C GLN A 21 -3.12 8.52 10.42
N GLU A 22 -2.35 8.93 9.42
CA GLU A 22 -0.92 8.60 9.32
C GLU A 22 -0.09 9.31 10.41
N SER A 23 -0.46 10.55 10.77
CA SER A 23 0.15 11.31 11.87
C SER A 23 -0.12 10.67 13.24
N SER A 24 -1.38 10.32 13.53
CA SER A 24 -1.78 9.71 14.82
C SER A 24 -1.15 8.33 15.07
N SER A 25 -0.77 7.57 14.02
CA SER A 25 -0.01 6.32 14.19
C SER A 25 1.38 6.49 14.77
N LYS A 26 2.06 7.58 14.44
CA LYS A 26 3.48 7.74 14.79
C LYS A 26 3.66 7.97 16.30
N GLU A 27 2.62 8.45 16.99
CA GLU A 27 2.61 8.63 18.44
C GLU A 27 2.17 7.38 19.23
N THR A 28 1.46 6.43 18.61
CA THR A 28 0.80 5.32 19.32
C THR A 28 1.41 3.96 18.99
N GLY A 29 2.69 3.78 19.33
CA GLY A 29 3.38 2.48 19.25
C GLY A 29 2.93 1.54 20.38
N TYR A 30 1.87 0.77 20.18
CA TYR A 30 1.46 -0.26 21.14
C TYR A 30 2.37 -1.49 21.07
N ILE A 31 2.99 -1.78 22.22
CA ILE A 31 3.69 -3.03 22.56
C ILE A 31 2.67 -4.17 22.48
N ILE A 32 2.86 -5.14 21.57
CA ILE A 32 2.15 -6.42 21.63
C ILE A 32 3.06 -7.44 22.29
N GLU A 33 2.81 -7.69 23.58
CA GLU A 33 3.21 -8.93 24.26
C GLU A 33 2.44 -10.09 23.64
N SER A 34 3.13 -10.94 22.88
CA SER A 34 2.60 -12.21 22.41
C SER A 34 2.82 -13.27 23.50
N LYS A 35 1.83 -13.49 24.37
CA LYS A 35 1.74 -14.75 25.12
C LYS A 35 1.50 -15.89 24.14
N GLY A 36 2.35 -16.91 24.26
CA GLY A 36 2.59 -17.89 23.22
C GLY A 36 1.40 -18.76 22.85
N THR A 37 1.44 -19.24 21.60
CA THR A 37 0.92 -20.54 21.22
C THR A 37 1.82 -21.06 20.12
N LYS A 38 2.52 -22.16 20.42
CA LYS A 38 3.34 -22.91 19.47
C LYS A 38 2.42 -23.65 18.50
N ILE A 39 2.64 -23.46 17.22
CA ILE A 39 2.29 -24.45 16.19
C ILE A 39 3.47 -24.56 15.24
N ALA A 40 4.18 -25.68 15.39
CA ALA A 40 5.17 -26.16 14.45
C ALA A 40 4.45 -26.84 13.27
N GLN A 41 5.06 -26.78 12.07
CA GLN A 41 5.26 -27.85 11.08
C GLN A 41 5.63 -27.26 9.69
N PRO A 42 6.15 -28.03 8.71
CA PRO A 42 7.54 -28.50 8.68
C PRO A 42 8.26 -28.29 7.31
N VAL A 43 9.60 -28.40 7.36
CA VAL A 43 10.54 -29.06 6.42
C VAL A 43 10.29 -29.00 4.89
N SER A 44 11.35 -28.62 4.16
CA SER A 44 11.92 -29.27 2.95
C SER A 44 12.10 -28.31 1.78
N LYS A 45 13.17 -28.28 0.98
CA LYS A 45 14.51 -28.86 0.90
C LYS A 45 15.17 -28.02 -0.19
N ASN A 46 16.46 -27.74 -0.07
CA ASN A 46 17.39 -27.99 -1.17
C ASN A 46 18.82 -27.95 -0.62
N ALA A 47 19.36 -29.15 -0.49
CA ALA A 47 20.78 -29.41 -0.30
C ALA A 47 21.44 -29.52 -1.67
N THR A 48 22.65 -28.99 -1.83
CA THR A 48 23.66 -29.59 -2.72
C THR A 48 25.06 -29.28 -2.17
N ALA A 49 25.72 -30.36 -1.73
CA ALA A 49 27.14 -30.71 -1.67
C ALA A 49 28.21 -29.60 -1.46
N ALA A 50 28.98 -29.56 -0.37
CA ALA A 50 30.01 -30.49 0.13
C ALA A 50 31.39 -30.36 -0.55
N LYS A 51 32.42 -29.96 0.23
CA LYS A 51 33.68 -30.70 0.43
C LYS A 51 34.57 -30.08 1.53
N THR A 52 35.34 -30.97 2.15
CA THR A 52 36.04 -30.97 3.45
C THR A 52 37.51 -30.55 3.35
N GLU A 53 38.10 -29.92 4.39
CA GLU A 53 39.43 -30.28 4.95
C GLU A 53 39.79 -29.51 6.25
N GLU A 54 40.56 -30.16 7.12
CA GLU A 54 40.87 -29.84 8.54
C GLU A 54 42.16 -29.01 8.78
N ALA A 55 42.20 -28.36 9.96
CA ALA A 55 43.34 -28.07 10.87
C ALA A 55 44.35 -26.89 10.65
N GLN A 56 44.51 -26.11 11.73
CA GLN A 56 45.37 -24.93 12.08
C GLN A 56 46.90 -25.27 12.20
N PRO A 57 47.90 -24.33 12.36
CA PRO A 57 47.83 -23.04 13.10
C PRO A 57 48.71 -21.82 12.65
N ALA A 58 48.33 -20.65 13.20
CA ALA A 58 49.11 -19.45 13.59
C ALA A 58 50.30 -18.93 12.72
N GLN A 59 50.17 -17.70 12.17
CA GLN A 59 50.87 -16.49 12.67
C GLN A 59 50.53 -15.22 11.86
N THR A 60 50.49 -14.14 12.64
CA THR A 60 50.32 -12.71 12.40
C THR A 60 50.89 -12.15 11.08
N GLN A 61 50.07 -11.44 10.31
CA GLN A 61 50.43 -10.21 9.59
C GLN A 61 49.16 -9.57 9.00
N ASP A 62 49.21 -8.24 8.90
CA ASP A 62 48.28 -7.37 8.17
C ASP A 62 47.01 -6.92 8.90
N GLU A 63 47.24 -6.06 9.88
CA GLU A 63 46.33 -5.03 10.42
C GLU A 63 45.71 -4.08 9.34
N ALA A 64 45.86 -4.35 8.05
CA ALA A 64 45.36 -3.53 6.94
C ALA A 64 44.01 -4.00 6.34
N VAL A 65 43.43 -5.12 6.78
CA VAL A 65 42.10 -5.57 6.32
C VAL A 65 40.96 -5.06 7.21
N LEU A 66 41.28 -4.39 8.32
CA LEU A 66 40.33 -3.84 9.29
C LEU A 66 39.66 -2.54 8.82
N LYS A 67 39.25 -2.40 7.55
CA LYS A 67 38.44 -1.25 7.08
C LYS A 67 37.40 -1.54 6.00
N THR A 68 36.99 -2.79 5.78
CA THR A 68 35.82 -3.05 4.92
C THR A 68 35.01 -4.28 5.37
N ALA A 69 34.76 -4.41 6.67
CA ALA A 69 33.62 -5.17 7.13
C ALA A 69 32.39 -4.24 7.06
N LYS A 70 31.70 -4.23 5.91
CA LYS A 70 30.33 -3.73 5.83
C LYS A 70 29.58 -4.49 6.92
N GLN A 71 29.16 -3.80 7.98
CA GLN A 71 28.38 -4.40 9.07
C GLN A 71 27.33 -5.32 8.45
N PRO A 72 27.20 -6.59 8.88
CA PRO A 72 26.14 -7.43 8.38
C PRO A 72 24.85 -6.69 8.68
N GLN A 73 24.18 -6.21 7.63
CA GLN A 73 22.86 -5.64 7.78
C GLN A 73 22.02 -6.76 8.37
N MET A 74 21.71 -6.63 9.66
CA MET A 74 20.79 -7.50 10.35
C MET A 74 19.55 -7.55 9.46
N PHE A 75 19.28 -8.71 8.86
CA PHE A 75 18.06 -8.94 8.12
C PHE A 75 16.94 -8.74 9.13
N GLN A 76 16.37 -7.53 9.15
CA GLN A 76 15.18 -7.22 9.93
C GLN A 76 14.12 -8.12 9.34
N ILE A 77 13.81 -9.21 10.02
CA ILE A 77 12.66 -10.04 9.68
C ILE A 77 11.47 -9.12 9.91
N GLU A 78 11.00 -8.45 8.85
CA GLU A 78 9.78 -7.65 8.88
C GLU A 78 8.71 -8.59 9.44
N LYS A 79 8.17 -8.25 10.61
CA LYS A 79 7.16 -9.11 11.27
C LYS A 79 6.09 -9.41 10.21
N PRO A 80 5.74 -10.69 9.98
CA PRO A 80 4.76 -11.02 8.96
C PRO A 80 3.48 -10.23 9.27
N LYS A 81 3.03 -9.43 8.29
CA LYS A 81 1.80 -8.65 8.44
C LYS A 81 0.65 -9.63 8.66
N PRO A 82 -0.29 -9.32 9.57
CA PRO A 82 -1.51 -10.10 9.69
C PRO A 82 -2.25 -10.08 8.35
N TRP A 83 -2.96 -11.17 8.05
CA TRP A 83 -3.80 -11.24 6.86
C TRP A 83 -5.24 -11.55 7.24
N ASP A 84 -6.19 -10.97 6.52
CA ASP A 84 -7.61 -11.22 6.65
C ASP A 84 -8.24 -11.51 5.27
N PHE A 85 -9.26 -12.35 5.21
CA PHE A 85 -10.02 -12.55 3.96
C PHE A 85 -11.09 -11.46 3.78
N PHE A 86 -11.77 -11.10 4.86
CA PHE A 86 -12.83 -10.10 4.90
C PHE A 86 -12.51 -9.07 5.96
N GLN A 87 -12.66 -7.80 5.63
CA GLN A 87 -12.37 -6.72 6.55
C GLN A 87 -13.43 -5.61 6.46
N LEU A 88 -14.00 -5.26 7.61
CA LEU A 88 -14.97 -4.17 7.74
C LEU A 88 -14.28 -2.95 8.35
N GLY A 89 -14.29 -1.82 7.64
CA GLY A 89 -13.89 -0.51 8.13
C GLY A 89 -15.12 0.36 8.36
N PHE A 90 -15.09 1.20 9.40
CA PHE A 90 -16.07 2.28 9.56
C PHE A 90 -15.40 3.66 9.52
N TRP A 91 -14.09 3.70 9.71
CA TRP A 91 -13.26 4.89 9.59
C TRP A 91 -11.90 4.52 9.01
N PHE A 92 -11.11 5.53 8.64
CA PHE A 92 -9.73 5.32 8.21
C PHE A 92 -8.92 4.71 9.35
N GLY A 93 -8.36 3.52 9.13
CA GLY A 93 -7.61 2.79 10.14
C GLY A 93 -8.44 2.28 11.34
N ILE A 94 -9.78 2.29 11.27
CA ILE A 94 -10.65 1.76 12.34
C ILE A 94 -11.63 0.73 11.79
N PRO A 95 -11.63 -0.50 12.33
CA PRO A 95 -10.82 -1.02 13.45
C PRO A 95 -9.29 -1.10 13.13
N PRO A 96 -8.39 -1.08 14.13
CA PRO A 96 -6.94 -0.91 13.93
C PRO A 96 -6.28 -1.89 12.95
N GLN A 97 -6.84 -3.09 12.82
CA GLN A 97 -6.44 -4.12 11.87
C GLN A 97 -6.41 -3.58 10.44
N THR A 98 -7.38 -2.72 10.10
CA THR A 98 -7.50 -2.14 8.76
C THR A 98 -6.30 -1.31 8.33
N LYS A 99 -5.49 -0.85 9.29
CA LYS A 99 -4.33 -0.02 9.02
C LYS A 99 -3.12 -0.81 8.51
N TYR A 100 -2.92 -2.03 8.98
CA TYR A 100 -1.68 -2.79 8.72
C TYR A 100 -1.90 -4.23 8.23
N SER A 101 -3.13 -4.75 8.34
CA SER A 101 -3.49 -6.10 7.87
C SER A 101 -3.64 -6.11 6.35
N ASP A 102 -3.04 -7.09 5.69
CA ASP A 102 -3.25 -7.34 4.27
C ASP A 102 -4.58 -8.10 4.08
N VAL A 103 -5.37 -7.69 3.08
CA VAL A 103 -6.68 -8.30 2.81
C VAL A 103 -6.62 -9.11 1.53
N TYR A 104 -6.88 -10.42 1.60
CA TYR A 104 -6.96 -11.31 0.44
C TYR A 104 -8.42 -11.68 0.17
N GLY A 105 -9.21 -10.74 -0.33
CA GLY A 105 -10.64 -10.93 -0.54
C GLY A 105 -11.39 -9.62 -0.63
N VAL A 106 -12.20 -9.30 0.39
CA VAL A 106 -13.12 -8.16 0.35
C VAL A 106 -12.89 -7.23 1.54
N ARG A 107 -12.69 -5.94 1.24
CA ARG A 107 -12.62 -4.85 2.21
C ARG A 107 -13.81 -3.94 2.02
N LEU A 108 -14.67 -3.85 3.02
CA LEU A 108 -15.90 -3.06 2.99
C LEU A 108 -15.82 -1.89 3.97
N GLY A 109 -16.07 -0.66 3.49
CA GLY A 109 -16.12 0.56 4.29
C GLY A 109 -17.55 1.08 4.48
N VAL A 110 -18.05 1.06 5.71
CA VAL A 110 -19.37 1.61 6.06
C VAL A 110 -19.21 2.61 7.22
N PRO A 111 -19.07 3.93 6.96
CA PRO A 111 -19.03 4.58 5.65
C PRO A 111 -17.66 4.69 4.97
N PHE A 112 -16.57 4.57 5.74
CA PHE A 112 -15.20 4.78 5.25
C PHE A 112 -14.31 3.56 5.53
N CYS A 113 -13.28 3.40 4.71
CA CYS A 113 -12.17 2.49 5.02
C CYS A 113 -10.85 3.03 4.45
N GLY A 114 -9.73 2.71 5.07
CA GLY A 114 -8.41 3.05 4.54
C GLY A 114 -7.28 2.53 5.43
N GLY A 115 -6.07 2.46 4.89
CA GLY A 115 -4.94 1.86 5.59
C GLY A 115 -3.74 1.59 4.69
N GLN A 116 -2.65 1.14 5.31
CA GLN A 116 -1.37 0.84 4.66
C GLN A 116 -1.24 -0.64 4.24
N GLY A 117 -2.12 -1.50 4.75
CA GLY A 117 -2.21 -2.90 4.32
C GLY A 117 -2.64 -3.00 2.84
N HIS A 118 -2.12 -4.01 2.16
CA HIS A 118 -2.45 -4.27 0.75
C HIS A 118 -3.81 -4.94 0.65
N VAL A 119 -4.59 -4.58 -0.35
CA VAL A 119 -5.85 -5.25 -0.67
C VAL A 119 -5.65 -6.04 -1.96
N TYR A 120 -5.62 -7.35 -1.88
CA TYR A 120 -5.68 -8.28 -3.01
C TYR A 120 -7.12 -8.75 -3.18
N GLY A 121 -7.87 -8.08 -4.06
CA GLY A 121 -9.29 -8.39 -4.29
C GLY A 121 -10.13 -7.14 -4.51
N VAL A 122 -11.19 -6.97 -3.71
CA VAL A 122 -12.16 -5.88 -3.85
C VAL A 122 -12.16 -4.98 -2.63
N GLU A 123 -11.89 -3.70 -2.82
CA GLU A 123 -12.18 -2.64 -1.87
C GLU A 123 -13.42 -1.87 -2.30
N THR A 124 -14.39 -1.72 -1.40
CA THR A 124 -15.55 -0.86 -1.63
C THR A 124 -15.94 -0.11 -0.37
N ALA A 125 -16.36 1.15 -0.52
CA ALA A 125 -16.81 1.98 0.59
C ALA A 125 -17.99 2.87 0.16
N VAL A 126 -18.87 3.17 1.13
CA VAL A 126 -20.04 4.01 0.88
C VAL A 126 -19.62 5.42 0.48
N PHE A 127 -18.63 6.02 1.13
CA PHE A 127 -18.19 7.39 0.79
C PHE A 127 -16.76 7.45 0.30
N CYS A 128 -15.78 7.04 1.12
CA CYS A 128 -14.37 7.13 0.74
C CYS A 128 -13.59 5.85 1.07
N GLY A 129 -12.79 5.41 0.11
CA GLY A 129 -11.79 4.35 0.25
C GLY A 129 -10.38 4.93 0.15
N GLY A 130 -9.53 4.59 1.10
CA GLY A 130 -8.21 5.20 1.31
C GLY A 130 -7.11 4.18 1.58
N SER A 131 -7.09 3.05 0.87
CA SER A 131 -6.01 2.06 1.02
C SER A 131 -4.83 2.38 0.12
N ASP A 132 -3.61 2.31 0.67
CA ASP A 132 -2.39 2.67 -0.05
C ASP A 132 -2.16 1.81 -1.30
N TYR A 133 -2.42 0.50 -1.20
CA TYR A 133 -2.14 -0.47 -2.26
C TYR A 133 -3.34 -1.37 -2.51
N VAL A 134 -3.87 -1.34 -3.74
CA VAL A 134 -4.98 -2.20 -4.14
C VAL A 134 -4.61 -2.96 -5.42
N ASN A 135 -4.55 -4.29 -5.32
CA ASN A 135 -4.41 -5.21 -6.43
C ASN A 135 -5.77 -5.87 -6.70
N GLY A 136 -6.54 -5.30 -7.62
CA GLY A 136 -7.88 -5.76 -7.98
C GLY A 136 -8.82 -4.61 -8.30
N VAL A 137 -9.92 -4.48 -7.55
CA VAL A 137 -11.00 -3.52 -7.80
C VAL A 137 -11.15 -2.61 -6.58
N GLN A 138 -11.03 -1.29 -6.77
CA GLN A 138 -11.39 -0.29 -5.77
C GLN A 138 -12.59 0.51 -6.28
N ALA A 139 -13.75 0.37 -5.65
CA ALA A 139 -14.99 1.03 -6.08
C ALA A 139 -15.71 1.72 -4.92
N CYS A 140 -15.71 3.05 -4.93
CA CYS A 140 -16.33 3.90 -3.90
C CYS A 140 -17.33 4.86 -4.55
N ILE A 141 -18.34 5.33 -3.81
CA ILE A 141 -19.33 6.24 -4.40
C ILE A 141 -18.72 7.63 -4.66
N LEU A 142 -18.07 8.24 -3.66
CA LEU A 142 -17.59 9.61 -3.77
C LEU A 142 -16.11 9.71 -4.14
N VAL A 143 -15.24 9.16 -3.29
CA VAL A 143 -13.80 9.39 -3.40
C VAL A 143 -13.02 8.08 -3.23
N SER A 144 -12.02 7.87 -4.08
CA SER A 144 -11.00 6.83 -3.88
C SER A 144 -9.62 7.48 -3.86
N VAL A 145 -8.79 7.07 -2.90
CA VAL A 145 -7.43 7.57 -2.70
C VAL A 145 -6.52 6.37 -2.48
N SER A 146 -5.50 6.25 -3.31
CA SER A 146 -4.52 5.16 -3.20
C SER A 146 -3.12 5.67 -3.57
N LYS A 147 -2.07 4.95 -3.20
CA LYS A 147 -0.73 5.20 -3.77
C LYS A 147 -0.59 4.43 -5.07
N LYS A 148 -0.89 3.14 -5.04
CA LYS A 148 -0.84 2.29 -6.23
C LYS A 148 -2.08 1.42 -6.37
N VAL A 149 -2.68 1.43 -7.56
CA VAL A 149 -3.75 0.49 -7.92
C VAL A 149 -3.32 -0.34 -9.13
N VAL A 150 -3.41 -1.66 -9.02
CA VAL A 150 -3.26 -2.57 -10.16
C VAL A 150 -4.63 -3.17 -10.42
N GLY A 151 -5.26 -2.81 -11.54
CA GLY A 151 -6.62 -3.27 -11.89
C GLY A 151 -7.60 -2.12 -12.17
N PHE A 152 -8.66 -1.99 -11.39
CA PHE A 152 -9.72 -1.00 -11.62
C PHE A 152 -9.93 -0.09 -10.42
N GLN A 153 -10.04 1.22 -10.67
CA GLN A 153 -10.37 2.22 -9.67
C GLN A 153 -11.58 3.05 -10.14
N GLY A 154 -12.65 3.07 -9.35
CA GLY A 154 -13.91 3.72 -9.70
C GLY A 154 -14.50 4.56 -8.56
N ALA A 155 -14.75 5.85 -8.82
CA ALA A 155 -15.44 6.77 -7.93
C ALA A 155 -15.80 8.07 -8.68
N ILE A 156 -16.57 8.96 -8.06
CA ILE A 156 -16.78 10.31 -8.63
C ILE A 156 -15.45 11.06 -8.73
N VAL A 157 -14.60 10.97 -7.70
CA VAL A 157 -13.24 11.51 -7.68
C VAL A 157 -12.25 10.39 -7.38
N ASN A 158 -11.33 10.13 -8.30
CA ASN A 158 -10.24 9.18 -8.10
C ASN A 158 -8.91 9.92 -7.98
N TYR A 159 -8.09 9.48 -7.03
CA TYR A 159 -6.71 9.90 -6.88
C TYR A 159 -5.81 8.70 -6.65
N ALA A 160 -4.75 8.58 -7.44
CA ALA A 160 -3.69 7.62 -7.16
C ALA A 160 -2.33 8.08 -7.68
N ASP A 161 -1.23 7.75 -7.01
CA ASP A 161 0.10 8.09 -7.56
C ASP A 161 0.35 7.32 -8.88
N GLU A 162 0.03 6.02 -8.86
CA GLU A 162 0.18 5.11 -9.99
C GLU A 162 -1.03 4.18 -10.12
N VAL A 163 -1.53 4.04 -11.35
CA VAL A 163 -2.54 3.04 -11.70
C VAL A 163 -2.10 2.23 -12.90
N GLU A 164 -1.90 0.95 -12.67
CA GLU A 164 -1.67 -0.06 -13.69
C GLU A 164 -3.02 -0.71 -14.02
N GLY A 165 -3.81 0.01 -14.82
CA GLY A 165 -5.16 -0.40 -15.19
C GLY A 165 -6.06 0.79 -15.48
N LEU A 166 -7.35 0.67 -15.17
CA LEU A 166 -8.37 1.67 -15.54
C LEU A 166 -8.82 2.48 -14.32
N GLN A 167 -8.72 3.81 -14.40
CA GLN A 167 -9.46 4.73 -13.54
C GLN A 167 -10.72 5.22 -14.26
N LEU A 168 -11.89 5.05 -13.65
CA LEU A 168 -13.17 5.52 -14.16
C LEU A 168 -13.83 6.47 -13.16
N GLY A 169 -14.14 7.69 -13.59
CA GLY A 169 -14.75 8.67 -12.70
C GLY A 169 -15.17 9.95 -13.38
N ILE A 170 -15.72 10.89 -12.62
CA ILE A 170 -15.98 12.24 -13.15
C ILE A 170 -14.66 13.03 -13.17
N PHE A 171 -13.89 12.92 -12.10
CA PHE A 171 -12.57 13.51 -11.94
C PHE A 171 -11.56 12.42 -11.63
N ASN A 172 -10.58 12.23 -12.52
CA ASN A 172 -9.49 11.30 -12.32
C ASN A 172 -8.18 12.09 -12.18
N MET A 173 -7.36 11.71 -11.22
CA MET A 173 -6.05 12.30 -10.99
C MET A 173 -5.01 11.21 -10.73
N ALA A 174 -3.89 11.31 -11.45
CA ALA A 174 -2.73 10.49 -11.16
C ALA A 174 -1.43 11.28 -11.22
N LYS A 175 -0.37 10.78 -10.56
CA LYS A 175 0.95 11.41 -10.63
C LYS A 175 1.74 10.92 -11.83
N ASN A 176 1.90 9.61 -11.97
CA ASN A 176 2.91 9.03 -12.85
C ASN A 176 2.30 8.28 -14.04
N LYS A 177 1.56 7.22 -13.77
CA LYS A 177 1.04 6.28 -14.78
C LYS A 177 -0.40 6.00 -14.48
N SER A 178 -1.25 6.01 -15.50
CA SER A 178 -2.67 5.73 -15.36
C SER A 178 -3.30 5.67 -16.74
N PHE A 179 -4.34 4.86 -16.90
CA PHE A 179 -5.30 4.98 -17.99
C PHE A 179 -6.63 5.45 -17.40
N GLN A 180 -7.02 6.68 -17.73
CA GLN A 180 -8.14 7.40 -17.11
C GLN A 180 -9.24 7.65 -18.14
N LEU A 181 -10.46 7.27 -17.78
CA LEU A 181 -11.68 7.59 -18.50
C LEU A 181 -12.61 8.38 -17.59
N GLY A 182 -12.99 9.58 -18.01
CA GLY A 182 -13.77 10.47 -17.18
C GLY A 182 -13.97 11.85 -17.77
N ILE A 183 -14.84 12.66 -17.18
CA ILE A 183 -15.11 14.01 -17.70
C ILE A 183 -13.82 14.85 -17.67
N LEU A 184 -13.05 14.73 -16.60
CA LEU A 184 -11.81 15.46 -16.38
C LEU A 184 -10.72 14.52 -15.90
N ASN A 185 -9.62 14.43 -16.66
CA ASN A 185 -8.53 13.52 -16.36
C ASN A 185 -7.22 14.31 -16.27
N TYR A 186 -6.52 14.16 -15.15
CA TYR A 186 -5.26 14.83 -14.87
C TYR A 186 -4.15 13.82 -14.56
N ILE A 187 -3.02 13.93 -15.26
CA ILE A 187 -1.81 13.16 -15.00
C ILE A 187 -0.68 14.17 -14.79
N GLU A 188 -0.19 14.32 -13.56
CA GLU A 188 0.78 15.36 -13.20
C GLU A 188 2.04 15.31 -14.06
N ASN A 189 2.63 14.12 -14.22
CA ASN A 189 3.80 13.90 -15.05
C ASN A 189 3.43 13.56 -16.51
N GLY A 190 2.18 13.74 -16.95
CA GLY A 190 1.76 13.45 -18.32
C GLY A 190 2.41 14.38 -19.35
N THR A 191 2.66 13.89 -20.57
CA THR A 191 3.04 14.75 -21.71
C THR A 191 1.98 15.82 -21.96
N ILE A 192 0.72 15.45 -21.77
CA ILE A 192 -0.43 16.35 -21.74
C ILE A 192 -1.09 16.17 -20.37
N PRO A 193 -0.82 17.07 -19.40
CA PRO A 193 -1.26 16.85 -18.03
C PRO A 193 -2.78 16.82 -17.89
N PHE A 194 -3.52 17.53 -18.72
CA PHE A 194 -4.96 17.65 -18.64
C PHE A 194 -5.62 17.22 -19.96
N MET A 195 -6.54 16.26 -19.92
CA MET A 195 -7.38 15.93 -21.06
C MET A 195 -8.84 15.63 -20.66
N PRO A 196 -9.83 16.12 -21.43
CA PRO A 196 -11.22 15.74 -21.24
C PRO A 196 -11.48 14.33 -21.80
N VAL A 197 -12.46 13.62 -21.24
CA VAL A 197 -12.93 12.29 -21.66
C VAL A 197 -11.92 11.16 -21.42
N LEU A 198 -10.69 11.28 -21.91
CA LEU A 198 -9.67 10.23 -21.88
C LEU A 198 -8.28 10.83 -21.62
N ASN A 199 -7.51 10.24 -20.71
CA ASN A 199 -6.08 10.51 -20.57
C ASN A 199 -5.31 9.23 -20.23
N PHE A 200 -4.11 9.07 -20.77
CA PHE A 200 -3.28 7.91 -20.44
C PHE A 200 -1.79 8.22 -20.51
N ARG A 201 -1.03 7.55 -19.64
CA ARG A 201 0.44 7.52 -19.66
C ARG A 201 0.92 6.18 -19.11
N PHE A 202 1.85 5.55 -19.83
CA PHE A 202 2.47 4.27 -19.49
C PHE A 202 3.94 4.43 -19.08
#